data_AF-A0A955JS74-F1
#
_entry.id   AF-A0A955JS74-F1
#
_cell.length_a   1.000
_cell.length_b   1.000
_cell.length_c   1.000
_cell.angle_alpha   90.00
_cell.angle_beta   90.00
_cell.angle_gamma   90.00
#
_symmetry.space_group_name_H-M   'P 1'
#
loop_
_entity.id
_entity.type
_entity.pdbx_description
1 polymer ?
#
loop_
_entity_poly.entity_id
_entity_poly.type
_entity_poly.pdbx_seq_one_letter_code
_entity_poly.pdbx_strand_id
1 'polypeptide(L)'
;VAKLFRYEAAWIGFLGGVIGSLFAWGLGTALNPWISEQLSLGKGSYLLIFQPLPIAGLIIGLMVIAVIAGYFPARKAANLDPIEALRTE
;
A
#
# COMPACT_ATOMS: atom_id res chain seq x y z
N VAL A 1 -16.09 8.97 15.20
CA VAL A 1 -15.82 7.58 14.73
C VAL A 1 -15.38 7.52 13.27
N ALA A 2 -16.16 8.00 12.29
CA ALA A 2 -15.78 7.92 10.86
C ALA A 2 -14.39 8.52 10.49
N LYS A 3 -13.98 9.64 11.11
CA LYS A 3 -12.64 10.22 10.86
C LYS A 3 -11.51 9.30 11.33
N LEU A 4 -11.68 8.61 12.46
CA LEU A 4 -10.70 7.69 13.02
C LEU A 4 -10.43 6.53 12.06
N PHE A 5 -11.50 5.87 11.57
CA PHE A 5 -11.40 4.78 10.60
C PHE A 5 -10.72 5.18 9.29
N ARG A 6 -10.91 6.43 8.83
CA ARG A 6 -10.23 6.94 7.63
C ARG A 6 -8.73 7.12 7.85
N TYR A 7 -8.32 7.62 9.02
CA TYR A 7 -6.90 7.73 9.36
C TYR A 7 -6.24 6.36 9.53
N GLU A 8 -6.94 5.40 10.11
CA GLU A 8 -6.46 4.03 10.22
C GLU A 8 -6.29 3.38 8.84
N ALA A 9 -7.29 3.54 7.96
CA ALA A 9 -7.18 3.09 6.57
C ALA A 9 -6.01 3.74 5.81
N ALA A 10 -5.76 5.04 6.01
CA ALA A 10 -4.61 5.73 5.44
C ALA A 10 -3.28 5.13 5.95
N TRP A 11 -3.19 4.83 7.25
CA TRP A 11 -2.02 4.19 7.85
C TRP A 11 -1.78 2.77 7.33
N ILE A 12 -2.85 1.97 7.18
CA ILE A 12 -2.76 0.64 6.59
C ILE A 12 -2.25 0.72 5.15
N GLY A 13 -2.80 1.64 4.35
CA GLY A 13 -2.34 1.87 2.98
C GLY A 13 -0.88 2.32 2.90
N PHE A 14 -0.45 3.21 3.81
CA PHE A 14 0.93 3.66 3.88
C PHE A 14 1.90 2.54 4.26
N LEU A 15 1.63 1.83 5.36
CA LEU A 15 2.50 0.74 5.84
C LEU A 15 2.55 -0.40 4.82
N GLY A 16 1.41 -0.78 4.24
CA GLY A 16 1.36 -1.77 3.17
C GLY A 16 2.16 -1.33 1.93
N GLY A 17 2.03 -0.06 1.53
CA GLY A 17 2.80 0.50 0.42
C GLY A 17 4.31 0.52 0.68
N VAL A 18 4.73 0.93 1.87
CA VAL A 18 6.15 0.97 2.27
C VAL A 18 6.74 -0.44 2.33
N ILE A 19 6.09 -1.36 3.05
CA ILE A 19 6.57 -2.74 3.20
C ILE A 19 6.59 -3.45 1.85
N GLY A 20 5.52 -3.32 1.05
CA GLY A 20 5.44 -3.90 -0.29
C GLY A 20 6.51 -3.33 -1.24
N SER A 21 6.76 -2.03 -1.20
CA SER A 21 7.78 -1.39 -2.03
C SER A 21 9.19 -1.82 -1.64
N LEU A 22 9.48 -1.91 -0.34
CA LEU A 22 10.76 -2.42 0.17
C LEU A 22 10.98 -3.88 -0.23
N PHE A 23 9.94 -4.71 -0.12
CA PHE A 23 9.99 -6.11 -0.52
C PHE A 23 10.21 -6.26 -2.02
N ALA A 24 9.51 -5.49 -2.85
CA ALA A 24 9.69 -5.48 -4.29
C ALA A 24 11.08 -5.00 -4.70
N TRP A 25 11.62 -3.98 -4.04
CA TRP A 25 12.99 -3.51 -4.24
C TRP A 25 14.02 -4.58 -3.88
N GLY A 26 13.87 -5.21 -2.71
CA GLY A 26 14.76 -6.28 -2.25
C GLY A 26 14.75 -7.51 -3.18
N LEU A 27 13.56 -8.00 -3.54
CA LEU A 27 13.43 -9.12 -4.47
C LEU A 27 13.91 -8.75 -5.88
N GLY A 28 13.53 -7.58 -6.39
CA GLY A 28 13.90 -7.15 -7.73
C GLY A 28 15.40 -6.98 -7.87
N THR A 29 16.08 -6.38 -6.89
CA THR A 29 17.55 -6.25 -6.90
C THR A 29 18.25 -7.60 -6.80
N ALA A 30 17.74 -8.53 -5.99
CA ALA A 30 18.29 -9.88 -5.86
C ALA A 30 18.12 -10.72 -7.14
N LEU A 31 16.98 -10.58 -7.84
CA LEU A 31 16.67 -11.33 -9.05
C LEU A 31 17.23 -10.67 -10.32
N ASN A 32 17.57 -9.38 -10.28
CA ASN A 32 18.03 -8.63 -11.46
C ASN A 32 19.25 -9.27 -12.17
N PRO A 33 20.29 -9.78 -11.49
CA PRO A 33 21.42 -10.44 -12.15
C PRO A 33 21.01 -11.68 -12.95
N TRP A 34 20.13 -12.51 -12.37
CA TRP A 34 19.63 -13.73 -13.01
C TRP A 34 18.78 -13.42 -14.25
N ILE A 35 17.94 -12.39 -14.16
CA ILE A 35 17.12 -11.90 -15.27
C ILE A 35 18.02 -11.32 -16.38
N SER A 36 18.99 -10.48 -16.04
CA SER A 36 19.91 -9.87 -17.02
C SER A 36 20.76 -10.92 -17.75
N GLU A 37 21.14 -12.01 -17.07
CA GLU A 37 21.86 -13.14 -17.67
C GLU A 37 20.99 -13.91 -18.68
N GLN A 38 19.74 -14.23 -18.32
CA GLN A 38 18.82 -14.92 -19.24
C GLN A 38 18.47 -14.09 -20.48
N LEU A 39 18.33 -12.77 -20.33
CA LEU A 39 18.01 -11.88 -21.45
C LEU A 39 19.24 -11.44 -22.27
N SER A 40 20.44 -11.93 -21.95
CA SER A 40 21.70 -11.54 -22.64
C SER A 40 21.91 -10.03 -22.71
N LEU A 41 21.38 -9.29 -21.73
CA LEU A 41 21.60 -7.85 -21.64
C LEU A 41 23.06 -7.66 -21.22
N GLY A 42 23.85 -6.99 -22.05
CA GLY A 42 25.29 -6.81 -21.81
C GLY A 42 25.60 -6.38 -20.37
N LYS A 43 26.74 -6.84 -19.83
CA LYS A 43 27.18 -6.56 -18.45
C LYS A 43 27.04 -5.06 -18.13
N GLY A 44 26.14 -4.73 -17.20
CA GLY A 44 25.88 -3.35 -16.77
C GLY A 44 24.47 -2.82 -17.07
N SER A 45 23.65 -3.55 -17.84
CA SER A 45 22.25 -3.19 -18.05
C SER A 45 21.36 -3.71 -16.91
N TYR A 46 20.89 -2.79 -16.06
CA TYR A 46 19.87 -3.04 -15.05
C TYR A 46 18.48 -2.93 -15.69
N LEU A 47 17.72 -4.02 -15.70
CA LEU A 47 16.37 -4.06 -16.27
C LEU A 47 15.36 -3.45 -15.28
N LEU A 48 15.55 -3.73 -14.00
CA LEU A 48 14.73 -3.22 -12.91
C LEU A 48 15.37 -1.98 -12.28
N ILE A 49 15.03 -0.80 -12.79
CA ILE A 49 15.45 0.49 -12.23
C ILE A 49 14.38 0.98 -11.26
N PHE A 50 14.68 0.92 -9.97
CA PHE A 50 13.80 1.43 -8.93
C PHE A 50 14.02 2.92 -8.72
N GLN A 51 13.10 3.72 -9.26
CA GLN A 51 13.13 5.18 -9.10
C GLN A 51 12.30 5.60 -7.88
N PRO A 52 12.81 6.48 -7.00
CA PRO A 52 12.07 6.91 -5.81
C PRO A 52 10.74 7.61 -6.11
N LEU A 53 10.65 8.34 -7.22
CA LEU A 53 9.48 9.16 -7.55
C LEU A 53 8.24 8.31 -7.92
N PRO A 54 8.33 7.31 -8.83
CA PRO A 54 7.25 6.34 -9.05
C PRO A 54 6.85 5.57 -7.79
N ILE A 55 7.81 5.20 -6.93
CA ILE A 55 7.53 4.49 -5.67
C ILE A 55 6.72 5.37 -4.72
N ALA A 56 7.09 6.65 -4.57
CA ALA A 56 6.32 7.60 -3.77
C ALA A 56 4.90 7.78 -4.34
N GLY A 57 4.76 7.87 -5.67
CA GLY A 57 3.46 7.94 -6.34
C GLY A 57 2.60 6.69 -6.09
N LEU A 58 3.20 5.50 -6.14
CA LEU A 58 2.55 4.23 -5.82
C LEU A 58 2.02 4.22 -4.38
N ILE A 59 2.85 4.59 -3.40
CA ILE A 59 2.47 4.62 -1.98
C ILE A 59 1.31 5.59 -1.76
N ILE A 60 1.38 6.79 -2.33
CA ILE A 60 0.29 7.78 -2.23
C ILE A 60 -0.99 7.23 -2.89
N GLY A 61 -0.89 6.61 -4.06
CA GLY A 61 -2.01 5.97 -4.74
C GLY A 61 -2.68 4.89 -3.88
N LEU A 62 -1.88 4.02 -3.25
CA LEU A 62 -2.38 2.98 -2.34
C LEU A 62 -3.06 3.57 -1.10
N MET A 63 -2.52 4.64 -0.53
CA MET A 63 -3.17 5.36 0.58
C MET A 63 -4.55 5.90 0.17
N VAL A 64 -4.66 6.52 -1.01
CA VAL A 64 -5.93 7.03 -1.53
C VAL A 64 -6.93 5.89 -1.73
N ILE A 65 -6.51 4.78 -2.33
CA ILE A 65 -7.35 3.59 -2.52
C ILE A 65 -7.83 3.05 -1.17
N ALA A 66 -6.94 2.92 -0.18
CA ALA A 66 -7.29 2.42 1.14
C ALA A 66 -8.31 3.32 1.85
N VAL A 67 -8.14 4.65 1.78
CA VAL A 67 -9.09 5.61 2.35
C VAL A 67 -10.45 5.55 1.66
N ILE A 68 -10.48 5.43 0.32
CA ILE A 68 -11.73 5.29 -0.45
C ILE A 68 -12.43 3.98 -0.08
N ALA A 69 -11.70 2.87 0.01
CA ALA A 69 -12.24 1.58 0.43
C ALA A 69 -12.81 1.63 1.86
N GLY A 70 -12.13 2.33 2.78
CA GLY A 70 -12.58 2.53 4.16
C GLY A 70 -13.76 3.51 4.33
N TYR A 71 -14.12 4.27 3.29
CA TYR A 71 -15.13 5.33 3.41
C TYR A 71 -16.54 4.81 3.69
N PHE A 72 -16.99 3.80 2.93
CA PHE A 72 -18.32 3.20 3.07
C PHE A 72 -18.54 2.54 4.45
N PRO A 73 -17.65 1.64 4.93
CA PRO A 73 -17.80 1.05 6.25
C PRO A 73 -17.69 2.09 7.38
N ALA A 74 -16.78 3.08 7.26
CA ALA A 74 -16.66 4.13 8.26
C ALA A 74 -17.92 4.99 8.40
N ARG A 75 -18.64 5.23 7.30
CA ARG A 75 -19.92 5.94 7.32
C ARG A 75 -21.00 5.09 7.98
N LYS A 76 -21.03 3.78 7.70
CA LYS A 76 -21.96 2.84 8.35
C LYS A 76 -21.72 2.81 9.86
N ALA A 77 -20.47 2.69 10.32
CA ALA A 77 -20.10 2.68 11.73
C ALA A 77 -20.47 3.96 12.48
N ALA A 78 -20.38 5.12 11.82
CA ALA A 78 -20.71 6.41 12.46
C ALA A 78 -22.21 6.66 12.63
N ASN A 79 -23.06 5.90 11.93
CA ASN A 79 -24.51 6.02 12.00
C ASN A 79 -25.17 4.96 12.91
N LEU A 80 -24.39 4.09 13.57
CA LEU A 80 -24.95 3.17 14.56
C LEU A 80 -25.41 3.94 15.79
N ASP A 81 -26.61 3.60 16.27
CA ASP A 81 -27.17 4.18 17.49
C ASP A 81 -26.36 3.69 18.71
N PRO A 82 -25.81 4.60 19.55
CA PRO A 82 -25.03 4.23 20.72
C PRO A 82 -25.78 3.32 21.70
N ILE A 83 -27.11 3.47 21.81
CA ILE A 83 -27.94 2.64 22.69
C ILE A 83 -27.98 1.19 22.18
N GLU A 84 -28.09 1.03 20.86
CA GLU A 84 -28.13 -0.28 20.21
C GLU A 84 -26.76 -0.96 20.30
N ALA A 85 -25.66 -0.20 20.19
CA ALA A 85 -24.29 -0.70 20.37
C ALA A 85 -24.02 -1.23 21.79
N LEU A 86 -24.48 -0.52 22.83
CA LEU A 86 -24.32 -0.92 24.24
C LEU A 86 -25.26 -2.06 24.66
N ARG A 87 -26.41 -2.22 24.00
CA ARG A 87 -27.37 -3.29 24.27
C ARG A 87 -26.93 -4.65 23.71
N THR A 88 -26.06 -4.63 22.71
CA THR A 88 -25.47 -5.84 22.11
C THR A 88 -24.17 -6.32 22.77
N GLU A 89 -23.71 -5.64 23.83
CA GLU A 89 -22.66 -6.15 24.74
C GLU A 89 -23.23 -7.07 25.83
#